data_AF-A0A1H7F2C6-F1
#
_entry.id   AF-A0A1H7F2C6-F1
#
_cell.length_a   1.000
_cell.length_b   1.000
_cell.length_c   1.000
_cell.angle_alpha   90.00
_cell.angle_beta   90.00
_cell.angle_gamma   90.00
#
_symmetry.space_group_name_H-M   'P 1'
#
loop_
_entity.id
_entity.type
_entity.pdbx_description
1 polymer ?
#
loop_
_entity_poly.entity_id
_entity_poly.type
_entity_poly.pdbx_seq_one_letter_code
_entity_poly.pdbx_strand_id
1 'polypeptide(L)' 'MVAAGLGIGLLPEIGIPDATPGLVKIRLDEPWVERSLQIVCRDPDALPVAARLLIGELLSTTPIAPPPDKSIP' A
#
# COMPACT_ATOMS: atom_id res chain seq x y z
N MET A 1 -4.21 14.21 -12.96
CA MET A 1 -5.65 14.22 -13.26
C MET A 1 -6.45 14.81 -12.11
N VAL A 2 -6.38 14.24 -10.90
CA VAL A 2 -7.08 14.76 -9.70
C VAL A 2 -6.69 16.22 -9.42
N ALA A 3 -5.39 16.55 -9.39
CA ALA A 3 -4.92 17.93 -9.20
C ALA A 3 -5.33 18.90 -10.32
N ALA A 4 -5.72 18.39 -11.48
CA ALA A 4 -6.25 19.17 -12.60
C ALA A 4 -7.78 19.32 -12.56
N GLY A 5 -8.45 18.89 -11.48
CA GLY A 5 -9.89 19.03 -11.29
C GLY A 5 -10.76 17.98 -12.00
N LEU A 6 -10.17 16.90 -12.51
CA LEU A 6 -10.89 15.90 -13.32
C LEU A 6 -11.66 14.85 -12.50
N GLY A 7 -11.61 14.89 -11.17
CA GLY A 7 -12.33 13.96 -10.29
C GLY A 7 -11.57 13.58 -9.03
N ILE A 8 -11.97 12.48 -8.40
CA ILE A 8 -11.40 11.92 -7.16
C ILE A 8 -10.54 10.70 -7.48
N GLY A 9 -9.41 10.57 -6.79
CA GLY A 9 -8.55 9.38 -6.86
C GLY A 9 -8.73 8.51 -5.63
N LEU A 10 -8.79 7.19 -5.84
CA LEU A 10 -8.73 6.18 -4.78
C LEU A 10 -7.44 5.37 -4.92
N LEU A 11 -6.56 5.46 -3.93
CA LEU A 11 -5.25 4.82 -3.94
C LEU A 11 -4.95 4.19 -2.57
N PRO A 12 -4.16 3.11 -2.51
CA PRO A 12 -3.59 2.64 -1.26
C PRO A 12 -2.61 3.68 -0.71
N GLU A 13 -2.46 3.72 0.62
CA GLU A 13 -1.67 4.73 1.32
C GLU A 13 -0.22 4.86 0.79
N ILE A 14 0.43 3.72 0.50
CA ILE A 14 1.79 3.67 -0.06
C ILE A 14 1.94 4.40 -1.42
N GLY A 15 0.84 4.57 -2.15
CA GLY A 15 0.82 5.26 -3.43
C GLY A 15 0.53 6.76 -3.33
N ILE A 16 0.23 7.28 -2.13
CA ILE A 16 -0.17 8.68 -1.95
C ILE A 16 1.04 9.49 -1.43
N PRO A 17 1.56 10.45 -2.21
CA PRO A 17 2.64 11.34 -1.76
C PRO A 17 2.25 12.07 -0.48
N ASP A 18 3.17 12.29 0.45
CA ASP A 18 2.89 12.93 1.76
C ASP A 18 2.12 14.24 1.63
N ALA A 19 2.48 15.08 0.65
CA ALA A 19 1.75 16.28 0.29
C ALA A 19 1.62 16.40 -1.22
N THR A 20 0.46 16.86 -1.69
CA THR A 20 0.26 17.29 -3.07
C THR A 20 -0.55 18.58 -3.05
N PRO A 21 -0.03 19.69 -3.62
CA PRO A 21 -0.73 20.97 -3.59
C PRO A 21 -2.13 20.89 -4.19
N GLY A 22 -3.11 21.49 -3.50
CA GLY A 22 -4.50 21.55 -3.96
C GLY A 22 -5.28 20.24 -3.81
N LEU A 23 -4.71 19.21 -3.17
CA LEU A 23 -5.40 17.95 -2.87
C LEU A 23 -5.48 17.71 -1.36
N VAL A 24 -6.57 17.07 -0.95
CA VAL A 24 -6.77 16.59 0.42
C VAL A 24 -6.80 15.07 0.42
N LYS A 25 -6.22 14.46 1.45
CA LYS A 25 -6.31 13.03 1.69
C LYS A 25 -7.49 12.77 2.62
N ILE A 26 -8.34 11.81 2.26
CA ILE A 26 -9.47 11.38 3.09
C ILE A 26 -9.31 9.88 3.30
N ARG A 27 -9.33 9.46 4.56
CA ARG A 27 -9.32 8.04 4.93
C ARG A 27 -10.70 7.44 4.71
N LEU A 28 -10.73 6.20 4.26
CA LEU A 28 -11.94 5.40 4.10
C LEU A 28 -11.96 4.31 5.17
N ASP A 29 -13.12 4.07 5.77
CA ASP A 29 -13.28 3.17 6.93
C ASP A 29 -14.27 2.04 6.66
N GLU A 30 -14.64 1.84 5.40
CA GLU A 30 -15.52 0.76 4.99
C GLU A 30 -14.78 -0.58 4.90
N PRO A 31 -15.46 -1.73 5.11
CA PRO A 31 -14.82 -3.05 5.12
C PRO A 31 -14.08 -3.44 3.82
N TRP A 32 -14.45 -2.84 2.69
CA TRP A 32 -13.86 -3.13 1.38
C TRP A 32 -12.51 -2.41 1.14
N VAL A 33 -12.11 -1.51 2.05
CA VAL A 33 -10.89 -0.70 1.96
C VAL A 33 -9.65 -1.55 2.19
N GLU A 34 -9.74 -2.54 3.08
CA GLU A 34 -8.62 -3.45 3.38
C GLU A 34 -8.31 -4.34 2.18
N ARG A 35 -7.06 -4.29 1.69
CA ARG A 35 -6.59 -5.07 0.55
C ARG A 35 -5.33 -5.84 0.92
N SER A 36 -5.36 -7.15 0.74
CA SER A 36 -4.20 -8.00 0.94
C SER A 36 -3.26 -7.96 -0.26
N LEU A 37 -2.00 -7.58 -0.05
CA LEU A 37 -0.93 -7.81 -1.01
C LEU A 37 -0.30 -9.18 -0.73
N GLN A 38 -0.33 -10.09 -1.71
CA GLN A 38 0.11 -11.48 -1.53
C GLN A 38 1.20 -11.86 -2.53
N ILE A 39 2.18 -12.64 -2.07
CA ILE A 39 3.16 -13.32 -2.92
C ILE A 39 2.62 -14.72 -3.22
N VAL A 40 2.48 -15.05 -4.50
CA VAL A 40 1.87 -16.31 -4.94
C VAL A 40 2.84 -17.10 -5.80
N CYS A 41 3.04 -18.37 -5.46
CA CYS A 41 3.75 -19.34 -6.28
C CYS A 41 3.01 -20.69 -6.25
N ARG A 42 3.22 -21.52 -7.28
CA ARG A 42 2.56 -22.83 -7.35
C ARG A 42 3.15 -23.82 -6.36
N ASP A 43 4.48 -23.87 -6.31
CA ASP A 43 5.27 -24.72 -5.43
C ASP A 43 6.51 -23.92 -4.99
N PRO A 44 6.63 -23.56 -3.70
CA PRO A 44 7.78 -22.84 -3.17
C PRO A 44 9.11 -23.58 -3.33
N ASP A 45 9.11 -24.91 -3.26
CA ASP A 45 10.33 -25.73 -3.30
C ASP A 45 10.86 -25.86 -4.73
N ALA A 46 9.99 -25.74 -5.73
CA ALA A 46 10.34 -25.73 -7.14
C ALA A 46 11.01 -24.41 -7.61
N LEU A 47 11.02 -23.37 -6.77
CA LEU A 47 11.62 -22.09 -7.11
C LEU A 47 13.16 -22.15 -7.12
N PRO A 48 13.85 -21.44 -8.03
CA PRO A 48 15.29 -21.25 -7.94
C PRO A 48 15.72 -20.64 -6.61
N VAL A 49 16.93 -20.97 -6.14
CA VAL A 49 17.49 -20.47 -4.87
C VAL A 49 17.36 -18.95 -4.74
N ALA A 50 17.68 -18.21 -5.81
CA ALA A 50 17.58 -16.74 -5.83
C ALA A 50 16.16 -16.23 -5.59
N ALA A 51 15.14 -16.90 -6.16
CA ALA A 51 13.74 -16.52 -5.97
C ALA A 51 13.27 -16.81 -4.54
N ARG A 52 13.68 -17.93 -3.93
CA ARG A 52 13.37 -18.22 -2.53
C ARG A 52 13.98 -17.21 -1.57
N LEU A 53 15.22 -16.78 -1.82
CA LEU A 53 15.88 -15.72 -1.05
C LEU A 53 15.12 -14.39 -1.14
N LEU A 54 14.69 -14.00 -2.35
CA LEU A 54 13.89 -12.78 -2.56
C LEU A 54 12.56 -12.84 -1.81
N ILE A 55 11.84 -13.97 -1.88
CA ILE A 55 10.59 -14.14 -1.14
C ILE A 55 10.84 -14.03 0.36
N GLY A 56 11.93 -14.62 0.87
CA GLY A 56 12.34 -14.50 2.27
C GLY A 56 12.52 -13.04 2.69
N GLU A 57 13.21 -12.23 1.88
CA GLU A 57 13.43 -10.81 2.16
C GLU A 57 12.12 -10.00 2.14
N LEU A 58 11.28 -10.22 1.12
CA LEU A 58 10.00 -9.53 0.98
C LEU A 58 9.02 -9.85 2.12
N LEU A 59 9.05 -11.09 2.64
CA LEU A 59 8.23 -11.51 3.77
C LEU A 59 8.81 -11.06 5.13
N SER A 60 10.11 -10.79 5.20
CA SER A 60 10.77 -10.30 6.42
C SER A 60 10.60 -8.78 6.61
N THR A 61 10.24 -8.06 5.54
CA THR A 61 9.93 -6.64 5.61
C THR A 61 8.60 -6.44 6.33
N THR A 62 8.68 -6.09 7.63
CA THR A 62 7.56 -5.70 8.49
C THR A 62 6.66 -4.66 7.80
N PRO A 63 5.33 -4.75 7.90
CA PRO A 63 4.43 -3.79 7.29
C PRO A 63 4.72 -2.36 7.78
N ILE A 64 4.74 -1.42 6.82
CA ILE A 64 4.76 0.02 7.10
C ILE A 64 3.51 0.34 7.92
N ALA A 65 3.69 0.65 9.20
CA ALA A 65 2.60 1.05 10.08
C ALA A 65 1.97 2.36 9.56
N PRO A 66 0.64 2.49 9.56
CA PRO A 66 0.00 3.75 9.18
C PRO A 66 0.45 4.86 10.15
N PRO A 67 0.71 6.08 9.64
CA PRO A 67 1.10 7.22 10.47
C PRO A 67 0.01 7.50 11.51
N PRO A 68 0.39 7.84 12.75
CA PRO A 68 -0.57 8.07 13.82
C PRO A 68 -1.54 9.19 13.43
N ASP A 69 -2.83 8.89 13.59
CA ASP A 69 -3.94 9.82 13.40
C ASP A 69 -3.72 11.06 14.27
N LYS A 70 -3.29 12.16 13.64
CA LYS A 70 -3.30 13.47 14.28
C LYS A 70 -4.75 13.95 14.26
N SER A 71 -5.51 13.53 15.27
CA SER A 71 -6.75 14.18 15.66
C SER A 71 -6.44 15.68 15.87
N ILE A 72 -6.87 16.51 14.92
CA ILE A 72 -6.84 17.98 14.97
C ILE A 72 -8.15 18.41 15.67
N PRO A 73 -8.12 19.49 16.49
CA PRO A 73 -9.04 19.72 17.62
C PRO A 73 -10.49 20.09 17.26
#